data_AF-A0AB32VEX7-F1
#
_entry.id   AF-A0AB32VEX7-F1
#
_cell.length_a   1.000
_cell.length_b   1.000
_cell.length_c   1.000
_cell.angle_alpha   90.00
_cell.angle_beta   90.00
_cell.angle_gamma   90.00
#
_symmetry.space_group_name_H-M   'P 1'
#
loop_
_entity.id
_entity.type
_entity.pdbx_description
1 polymer ?
#
loop_
_entity_poly.entity_id
_entity_poly.type
_entity_poly.pdbx_seq_one_letter_code
_entity_poly.pdbx_strand_id
1 'polypeptide(L)'
;MHGNTFTALCGRKTRGFDAIRAELRAFFDVHDQEGSYPGEVHLEMTGQNVTECVGGSMTVAFDDLSSRYHTHCDPRLNASQSLELAFAISERLRRRLESANKFRGAYRCN
;
A
#
# COMPACT_ATOMS: atom_id res chain seq x y z
N MET A 1 5.99 -2.97 3.50
CA MET A 1 6.88 -1.78 3.71
C MET A 1 8.35 -2.16 3.75
N HIS A 2 8.82 -2.74 4.85
CA HIS A 2 10.24 -2.97 5.13
C HIS A 2 10.99 -3.82 4.09
N GLY A 3 10.31 -4.74 3.40
CA GLY A 3 10.88 -5.53 2.30
C GLY A 3 11.12 -4.76 0.99
N ASN A 4 10.69 -3.50 0.90
CA ASN A 4 10.70 -2.70 -0.34
C ASN A 4 11.68 -1.50 -0.30
N THR A 5 12.58 -1.46 0.68
CA THR A 5 13.54 -0.34 0.83
C THR A 5 14.76 -0.53 -0.05
N PHE A 6 15.19 0.53 -0.74
CA PHE A 6 16.44 0.59 -1.49
C PHE A 6 17.11 1.97 -1.34
N THR A 7 18.38 2.08 -1.73
CA THR A 7 19.12 3.35 -1.70
C THR A 7 19.11 3.98 -3.09
N ALA A 8 18.62 5.21 -3.20
CA ALA A 8 18.63 5.99 -4.44
C ALA A 8 20.05 6.51 -4.75
N LEU A 9 20.29 6.94 -5.99
CA LEU A 9 21.57 7.48 -6.44
C LEU A 9 22.03 8.71 -5.62
N CYS A 10 21.10 9.47 -5.05
CA CYS A 10 21.38 10.61 -4.17
C CYS A 10 21.79 10.19 -2.74
N GLY A 11 21.99 8.89 -2.48
CA GLY A 11 22.42 8.34 -1.17
C GLY A 11 21.30 8.22 -0.13
N ARG A 12 20.07 8.65 -0.44
CA ARG A 12 18.92 8.51 0.45
C ARG A 12 18.25 7.16 0.29
N LYS A 13 17.87 6.54 1.41
CA LYS A 13 16.95 5.40 1.39
C LYS A 13 15.59 5.88 0.86
N THR A 14 14.92 5.06 0.08
CA THR A 14 13.56 5.31 -0.38
C THR A 14 12.86 3.97 -0.60
N ARG A 15 11.56 4.03 -0.90
CA ARG A 15 10.75 2.89 -1.29
C ARG A 15 9.94 3.26 -2.51
N GLY A 16 9.77 2.32 -3.43
CA GLY A 16 8.92 2.50 -4.60
C GLY A 16 7.47 2.30 -4.21
N PHE A 17 6.63 3.32 -4.38
CA PHE A 17 5.20 3.23 -4.08
C PHE A 17 4.54 2.06 -4.83
N ASP A 18 4.90 1.84 -6.09
CA ASP A 18 4.36 0.73 -6.88
C ASP A 18 4.75 -0.64 -6.34
N ALA A 19 5.96 -0.78 -5.80
CA ALA A 19 6.41 -2.02 -5.18
C ALA A 19 5.63 -2.30 -3.89
N ILE A 20 5.40 -1.28 -3.06
CA ILE A 20 4.54 -1.38 -1.87
C ILE A 20 3.10 -1.77 -2.28
N ARG A 21 2.56 -1.13 -3.31
CA ARG A 21 1.22 -1.43 -3.84
C ARG A 21 1.13 -2.83 -4.42
N ALA A 22 2.19 -3.34 -5.06
CA ALA A 22 2.25 -4.69 -5.58
C ALA A 22 2.29 -5.73 -4.44
N GLU A 23 3.10 -5.51 -3.40
CA GLU A 23 3.14 -6.35 -2.19
C GLU A 23 1.75 -6.42 -1.54
N LEU A 24 1.06 -5.28 -1.42
CA LEU A 24 -0.31 -5.22 -0.91
C LEU A 24 -1.29 -6.05 -1.75
N ARG A 25 -1.22 -5.98 -3.08
CA ARG A 25 -2.09 -6.79 -3.96
C ARG A 25 -1.81 -8.28 -3.79
N ALA A 26 -0.54 -8.66 -3.83
CA ALA A 26 -0.11 -10.05 -3.66
C ALA A 26 -0.57 -10.63 -2.31
N PHE A 27 -0.50 -9.85 -1.22
CA PHE A 27 -1.02 -10.24 0.08
C PHE A 27 -2.51 -10.64 0.01
N PHE A 28 -3.36 -9.82 -0.61
CA PHE A 28 -4.77 -10.18 -0.80
C PHE A 28 -4.96 -11.37 -1.74
N ASP A 29 -4.18 -11.45 -2.82
CA ASP A 29 -4.28 -12.51 -3.82
C ASP A 29 -3.96 -13.88 -3.22
N VAL A 30 -2.91 -13.98 -2.39
CA VAL A 30 -2.56 -15.20 -1.66
C VAL A 30 -3.67 -15.59 -0.70
N HIS A 31 -4.20 -14.63 0.09
CA HIS A 31 -5.33 -14.93 0.97
C HIS A 31 -6.59 -15.35 0.21
N ASP A 32 -6.83 -14.84 -1.00
CA ASP A 32 -7.97 -15.23 -1.85
C ASP A 32 -7.80 -16.69 -2.32
N GLN A 33 -6.59 -17.06 -2.73
CA GLN A 33 -6.25 -18.40 -3.22
C GLN A 33 -6.27 -19.45 -2.12
N GLU A 34 -5.73 -19.13 -0.95
CA GLU A 34 -5.63 -20.03 0.19
C GLU A 34 -6.91 -20.08 1.04
N GLY A 35 -7.95 -19.31 0.67
CA GLY A 35 -9.19 -19.25 1.43
C GLY A 35 -9.04 -18.69 2.86
N SER A 36 -7.98 -17.94 3.12
CA SER A 36 -7.64 -17.40 4.44
C SER A 36 -8.02 -15.92 4.58
N TYR A 37 -7.88 -15.40 5.80
CA TYR A 37 -8.31 -14.04 6.15
C TYR A 37 -7.13 -13.04 6.16
N PRO A 38 -7.15 -11.99 5.30
CA PRO A 38 -6.17 -10.92 5.33
C PRO A 38 -6.43 -10.00 6.53
N GLY A 39 -5.73 -10.29 7.64
CA GLY A 39 -6.03 -9.72 8.96
C GLY A 39 -5.80 -8.22 9.09
N GLU A 40 -4.61 -7.76 8.75
CA GLU A 40 -4.24 -6.35 8.86
C GLU A 40 -3.14 -5.98 7.86
N VAL A 41 -2.88 -4.67 7.77
CA VAL A 41 -1.78 -4.10 7.00
C VAL A 41 -1.05 -3.10 7.89
N HIS A 42 0.26 -3.28 7.98
CA HIS A 42 1.14 -2.42 8.78
C HIS A 42 1.89 -1.46 7.87
N LEU A 43 1.66 -0.15 8.04
CA LEU A 43 2.24 0.91 7.22
C LEU A 43 3.02 1.92 8.07
N GLU A 44 4.11 2.44 7.50
CA GLU A 44 4.82 3.60 8.05
C GLU A 44 4.41 4.84 7.24
N MET A 45 3.71 5.76 7.89
CA MET A 45 3.11 6.92 7.22
C MET A 45 3.24 8.20 8.05
N THR A 46 3.02 9.35 7.40
CA THR A 46 2.84 10.64 8.05
C THR A 46 1.79 11.48 7.32
N GLY A 47 1.02 12.29 8.06
CA GLY A 47 0.08 13.26 7.49
C GLY A 47 0.76 14.46 6.82
N GLN A 48 2.09 14.56 6.92
CA GLN A 48 2.88 15.62 6.31
C GLN A 48 3.08 15.38 4.80
N ASN A 49 3.19 16.46 4.03
CA ASN A 49 3.52 16.40 2.60
C ASN A 49 5.02 16.21 2.37
N VAL A 50 5.51 15.01 2.72
CA VAL A 50 6.92 14.59 2.59
C VAL A 50 7.20 13.91 1.24
N THR A 51 8.46 13.87 0.87
CA THR A 51 8.96 13.24 -0.37
C THR A 51 9.91 12.09 -0.05
N GLU A 52 9.50 11.18 0.84
CA GLU A 52 10.36 10.09 1.34
C GLU A 52 10.26 8.81 0.49
N CYS A 53 9.07 8.51 -0.06
CA CYS A 53 8.82 7.40 -0.99
C CYS A 53 8.58 7.92 -2.41
N VAL A 54 9.20 7.30 -3.42
CA VAL A 54 9.06 7.67 -4.84
C VAL A 54 7.79 7.08 -5.47
N GLY A 55 7.22 7.78 -6.45
CA GLY A 55 6.00 7.39 -7.17
C GLY A 55 4.71 7.78 -6.44
N GLY A 56 3.64 7.02 -6.71
CA GLY A 56 2.27 7.35 -6.32
C GLY A 56 1.62 8.35 -7.26
N SER A 57 0.33 8.64 -7.06
CA SER A 57 -0.46 9.57 -7.88
C SER A 57 0.14 10.97 -8.03
N MET A 58 0.87 11.46 -7.02
CA MET A 58 1.57 12.75 -7.06
C MET A 58 2.94 12.71 -7.76
N THR A 59 3.37 11.54 -8.25
CA THR A 59 4.63 11.32 -8.99
C THR A 59 5.86 11.91 -8.30
N VAL A 60 6.12 11.50 -7.05
CA VAL A 60 7.35 11.91 -6.35
C VAL A 60 8.56 11.33 -7.09
N ALA A 61 9.39 12.20 -7.68
CA ALA A 61 10.58 11.81 -8.42
C ALA A 61 11.78 11.59 -7.48
N PHE A 62 12.85 11.01 -8.01
CA PHE A 62 14.10 10.83 -7.25
C PHE A 62 14.73 12.17 -6.82
N ASP A 63 14.60 13.21 -7.65
CA ASP A 63 15.14 14.54 -7.35
C ASP A 63 14.39 15.22 -6.20
N ASP A 64 13.11 14.89 -6.03
CA ASP A 64 12.25 15.42 -4.95
C ASP A 64 12.65 14.89 -3.57
N LEU A 65 13.40 13.78 -3.50
CA LEU A 65 13.90 13.21 -2.24
C LEU A 65 14.79 14.20 -1.46
N SER A 66 15.28 15.26 -2.08
CA SER A 66 16.07 16.30 -1.42
C SER A 66 15.23 17.39 -0.76
N SER A 67 13.95 17.52 -1.14
CA SER A 67 13.10 18.67 -0.78
C SER A 67 12.53 18.57 0.64
N ARG A 68 11.87 17.44 0.97
CA ARG A 68 11.10 17.26 2.21
C ARG A 68 11.32 15.88 2.82
N TYR A 69 12.58 15.50 2.93
CA TYR A 69 13.00 14.25 3.57
C TYR A 69 13.37 14.52 5.02
N HIS A 70 12.44 14.25 5.93
CA HIS A 70 12.54 14.69 7.34
C HIS A 70 12.81 13.54 8.32
N THR A 71 12.73 12.29 7.87
CA THR A 71 13.03 11.12 8.70
C THR A 71 14.53 10.83 8.76
N HIS A 72 15.02 10.42 9.93
CA HIS A 72 16.36 9.84 10.10
C HIS A 72 16.38 8.31 9.96
N CYS A 73 15.20 7.69 10.00
CA CYS A 73 15.04 6.24 9.95
C CYS A 73 14.62 5.83 8.53
N ASP A 74 13.50 5.12 8.42
CA ASP A 74 12.98 4.63 7.16
C ASP A 74 12.02 5.63 6.49
N PRO A 75 11.96 5.63 5.14
CA PRO A 75 11.11 6.51 4.35
C PRO A 75 9.62 6.18 4.55
N ARG A 76 8.83 7.18 4.92
CA ARG A 76 7.39 7.05 5.21
C ARG A 76 6.55 7.41 4.00
N LEU A 77 5.34 6.84 3.92
CA LEU A 77 4.33 7.30 2.98
C LEU A 77 3.84 8.70 3.39
N ASN A 78 3.67 9.60 2.42
CA ASN A 78 2.99 10.86 2.64
C ASN A 78 1.46 10.68 2.69
N ALA A 79 0.73 11.75 3.00
CA ALA A 79 -0.73 11.70 3.13
C ALA A 79 -1.44 11.18 1.87
N SER A 80 -1.03 11.65 0.67
CA SER A 80 -1.66 11.24 -0.59
C SER A 80 -1.40 9.77 -0.91
N GLN A 81 -0.16 9.30 -0.77
CA GLN A 81 0.21 7.90 -0.96
C GLN A 81 -0.52 6.99 0.04
N SER A 82 -0.65 7.44 1.29
CA SER A 82 -1.37 6.72 2.34
C SER A 82 -2.86 6.55 2.00
N LEU A 83 -3.50 7.62 1.51
CA LEU A 83 -4.89 7.59 1.09
C LEU A 83 -5.10 6.70 -0.13
N GLU A 84 -4.16 6.71 -1.08
CA GLU A 84 -4.21 5.83 -2.26
C GLU A 84 -4.21 4.34 -1.87
N LEU A 85 -3.35 3.94 -0.92
CA LEU A 85 -3.37 2.57 -0.40
C LEU A 85 -4.67 2.27 0.36
N ALA A 86 -5.18 3.22 1.14
CA ALA A 86 -6.45 3.04 1.86
C ALA A 86 -7.63 2.76 0.93
N PHE A 87 -7.72 3.47 -0.20
CA PHE A 87 -8.73 3.19 -1.23
C PHE A 87 -8.51 1.81 -1.89
N ALA A 88 -7.28 1.44 -2.19
CA ALA A 88 -6.97 0.11 -2.74
C ALA A 88 -7.38 -1.04 -1.80
N ILE A 89 -7.10 -0.90 -0.50
CA ILE A 89 -7.53 -1.84 0.55
C ILE A 89 -9.06 -1.93 0.60
N SER A 90 -9.72 -0.77 0.66
CA SER A 90 -11.18 -0.69 0.74
C SER A 90 -11.85 -1.38 -0.44
N GLU A 91 -11.29 -1.24 -1.64
CA GLU A 91 -11.78 -1.90 -2.85
C GLU A 91 -11.61 -3.43 -2.79
N ARG A 92 -10.48 -3.93 -2.27
CA ARG A 92 -10.28 -5.38 -2.08
C ARG A 92 -11.23 -5.97 -1.03
N LEU A 93 -11.44 -5.27 0.09
CA LEU A 93 -12.40 -5.69 1.12
C LEU A 93 -13.84 -5.71 0.59
N ARG A 94 -14.26 -4.68 -0.15
CA ARG A 94 -15.59 -4.63 -0.77
C ARG A 94 -15.84 -5.81 -1.71
N ARG A 95 -14.88 -6.11 -2.61
CA ARG A 95 -14.98 -7.26 -3.53
C ARG A 95 -15.12 -8.60 -2.79
N ARG A 96 -14.42 -8.78 -1.67
CA ARG A 96 -14.55 -9.98 -0.82
C ARG A 96 -15.94 -10.08 -0.18
N LEU A 97 -16.46 -8.97 0.35
CA LEU A 97 -17.81 -8.93 0.93
C LEU A 97 -18.89 -9.25 -0.10
N GLU A 98 -18.80 -8.67 -1.30
CA GLU A 98 -19.72 -8.94 -2.41
C GLU A 98 -19.67 -10.41 -2.84
N SER A 99 -18.47 -10.99 -2.93
CA SER A 99 -18.27 -12.40 -3.27
C SER A 99 -18.88 -13.32 -2.21
N ALA A 100 -18.62 -13.06 -0.93
CA ALA A 100 -19.19 -13.83 0.18
C ALA A 100 -20.72 -13.74 0.24
N ASN A 101 -21.28 -12.56 -0.01
CA ASN A 101 -22.74 -12.37 -0.06
C ASN A 101 -23.39 -13.11 -1.23
N LYS A 102 -22.74 -13.13 -2.41
CA LYS A 102 -23.20 -13.91 -3.56
C LYS A 102 -23.23 -15.41 -3.25
N PHE A 103 -22.19 -15.94 -2.59
CA PHE A 103 -22.18 -17.32 -2.13
C PHE A 103 -23.31 -17.59 -1.12
N ARG A 104 -23.49 -16.75 -0.10
CA ARG A 104 -24.58 -16.92 0.88
C ARG A 104 -25.99 -16.82 0.27
N GLY A 105 -26.18 -15.99 -0.76
CA GLY A 105 -27.43 -15.88 -1.49
C GLY A 105 -27.73 -17.10 -2.37
N ALA A 106 -26.70 -17.72 -2.96
CA ALA A 106 -26.85 -18.90 -3.80
C ALA A 106 -27.21 -20.19 -3.02
N TYR A 107 -26.90 -20.25 -1.72
CA TYR A 107 -27.25 -21.40 -0.86
C TYR A 107 -28.52 -21.19 -0.02
N ARG A 108 -29.29 -20.11 -0.24
CA ARG A 108 -30.67 -20.01 0.28
C ARG A 108 -31.62 -20.74 -0.66
N CYS A 109 -31.64 -22.08 -0.62
CA CYS A 109 -32.80 -22.86 -1.05
C CYS A 109 -33.83 -22.90 0.10
N ASN A 110 -35.11 -22.83 -0.28
CA ASN A 110 -36.32 -22.76 0.55
C ASN A 110 -36.32 -23.65 1.80
#